data_AF-B1P119-F1
#
_entry.id   AF-B1P119-F1
#
_cell.length_a   1.000
_cell.length_b   1.000
_cell.length_c   1.000
_cell.angle_alpha   90.00
_cell.angle_beta   90.00
_cell.angle_gamma   90.00
#
_symmetry.space_group_name_H-M   'P 1'
#
loop_
_entity.id
_entity.type
_entity.pdbx_description
1 polymer ?
#
loop_
_entity_poly.entity_id
_entity_poly.type
_entity_poly.pdbx_seq_one_letter_code
_entity_poly.pdbx_strand_id
1 'polypeptide(L)' 'IITTMFNWTPTTIILTGLTTLLTATYSLYVFTTTQHNKPATNLMHPPSHTREHLLMTMHLLPLLLLISNPKLMF' A
#
# COMPACT_ATOMS: atom_id res chain seq x y z
N ILE A 1 -17.25 -1.78 -5.08
CA ILE A 1 -17.21 -2.48 -3.77
C ILE A 1 -17.86 -1.62 -2.68
N ILE A 2 -17.36 -0.42 -2.37
CA ILE A 2 -17.98 0.45 -1.33
C ILE A 2 -19.41 0.86 -1.71
N THR A 3 -19.63 1.26 -2.98
CA THR A 3 -20.95 1.61 -3.51
C THR A 3 -21.92 0.42 -3.58
N THR A 4 -21.42 -0.78 -3.85
CA THR A 4 -22.23 -2.01 -3.91
C THR A 4 -22.59 -2.54 -2.52
N MET A 5 -21.67 -2.42 -1.54
CA MET A 5 -21.93 -2.77 -0.13
C MET A 5 -22.92 -1.80 0.53
N PHE A 6 -22.81 -0.50 0.23
CA PHE A 6 -23.75 0.51 0.72
C PHE A 6 -25.18 0.27 0.22
N ASN A 7 -25.33 -0.18 -1.03
CA ASN A 7 -26.64 -0.54 -1.59
C ASN A 7 -27.25 -1.78 -0.88
N TRP A 8 -26.41 -2.71 -0.42
CA TRP A 8 -26.88 -3.94 0.20
C TRP A 8 -27.35 -3.75 1.64
N THR A 9 -26.55 -3.10 2.50
CA THR A 9 -26.99 -2.67 3.84
C THR A 9 -26.18 -1.45 4.32
N PRO A 10 -26.81 -0.35 4.73
CA PRO A 10 -26.10 0.87 5.14
C PRO A 10 -25.24 0.66 6.41
N THR A 11 -25.60 -0.30 7.26
CA THR A 11 -24.86 -0.60 8.51
C THR A 11 -23.44 -1.14 8.24
N THR A 12 -23.22 -1.80 7.10
CA THR A 12 -21.89 -2.37 6.77
C THR A 12 -20.84 -1.29 6.50
N ILE A 13 -21.24 -0.04 6.25
CA ILE A 13 -20.29 1.05 5.98
C ILE A 13 -19.45 1.42 7.20
N ILE A 14 -19.98 1.26 8.41
CA ILE A 14 -19.23 1.50 9.66
C ILE A 14 -18.12 0.46 9.76
N LEU A 15 -18.45 -0.81 9.53
CA LEU A 15 -17.47 -1.90 9.59
C LEU A 15 -16.42 -1.77 8.48
N THR A 16 -16.85 -1.52 7.23
CA THR A 16 -15.92 -1.30 6.11
C THR A 16 -15.06 -0.06 6.34
N GLY A 17 -15.63 1.06 6.78
CA GLY A 17 -14.91 2.28 7.12
C GLY A 17 -13.86 2.05 8.20
N LEU A 18 -14.21 1.31 9.27
CA LEU A 18 -13.29 0.97 10.34
C LEU A 18 -12.15 0.06 9.84
N THR A 19 -12.44 -0.92 8.98
CA THR A 19 -11.38 -1.74 8.37
C THR A 19 -10.44 -0.90 7.49
N THR A 20 -10.97 0.02 6.68
CA THR A 20 -10.14 0.91 5.86
C THR A 20 -9.28 1.86 6.69
N LEU A 21 -9.82 2.38 7.80
CA LEU A 21 -9.09 3.23 8.73
C LEU A 21 -7.92 2.48 9.37
N LEU A 22 -8.17 1.25 9.86
CA LEU A 22 -7.13 0.41 10.45
C LEU A 22 -6.02 0.06 9.44
N THR A 23 -6.38 -0.28 8.20
CA THR A 23 -5.37 -0.56 7.17
C THR A 23 -4.53 0.69 6.85
N ALA A 24 -5.17 1.86 6.77
CA ALA A 24 -4.47 3.11 6.53
C ALA A 24 -3.52 3.49 7.68
N THR A 25 -3.96 3.38 8.93
CA THR A 25 -3.13 3.69 10.11
C THR A 25 -1.96 2.72 10.25
N TYR A 26 -2.17 1.43 10.00
CA TYR A 26 -1.08 0.44 9.99
C TYR A 26 -0.05 0.73 8.89
N SER A 27 -0.49 1.02 7.67
CA SER A 27 0.42 1.38 6.57
C SER A 27 1.20 2.65 6.88
N LEU A 28 0.56 3.66 7.50
CA LEU A 28 1.21 4.89 7.92
C LEU A 28 2.24 4.64 9.04
N TYR A 29 1.92 3.77 10.00
CA TYR A 29 2.85 3.37 11.05
C TYR A 29 4.10 2.71 10.49
N VAL A 30 3.95 1.76 9.55
CA VAL A 30 5.10 1.12 8.88
C VAL A 30 5.91 2.15 8.09
N PHE A 31 5.27 3.08 7.38
CA PHE A 31 5.97 4.13 6.64
C PHE A 31 6.77 5.06 7.55
N THR A 32 6.15 5.56 8.62
CA THR A 32 6.81 6.48 9.57
C THR A 32 7.95 5.79 10.32
N THR A 33 7.78 4.53 10.74
CA THR A 33 8.82 3.78 11.46
C THR A 33 10.00 3.36 10.59
N THR A 34 9.79 3.06 9.31
CA THR A 34 10.86 2.57 8.41
C THR A 34 11.54 3.67 7.59
N GLN A 35 10.80 4.72 7.18
CA GLN A 35 11.31 5.77 6.28
C GLN A 35 11.55 7.11 6.99
N HIS A 36 10.74 7.46 8.00
CA HIS A 36 10.79 8.78 8.64
C HIS A 36 11.53 8.77 9.98
N ASN A 37 11.53 7.63 10.68
CA ASN A 37 12.24 7.54 11.95
C ASN A 37 13.75 7.64 11.71
N LYS A 38 14.45 8.28 12.66
CA LYS A 38 15.87 8.56 12.55
C LYS A 38 16.61 7.21 12.38
N PRO A 39 17.38 7.00 11.30
CA PRO A 39 18.12 5.77 11.12
C PRO A 39 19.04 5.62 12.33
N ALA A 40 19.00 4.45 12.97
CA ALA A 40 19.79 4.19 14.16
C ALA A 40 21.25 4.57 13.87
N THR A 41 21.80 5.50 14.65
CA THR A 41 23.08 6.18 14.44
C THR A 41 24.29 5.22 14.34
N ASN A 42 24.08 3.92 14.58
CA ASN A 42 25.06 2.84 14.54
C ASN A 42 24.84 1.83 13.39
N LEU A 43 23.84 1.99 12.52
CA LEU A 43 23.61 1.12 11.37
C LEU A 43 24.09 1.80 10.08
N MET A 44 25.29 1.42 9.66
CA MET A 44 25.84 1.75 8.34
C MET A 44 25.05 0.95 7.30
N HIS A 45 24.04 1.57 6.70
CA HIS A 45 23.22 0.93 5.67
C HIS A 45 24.04 0.86 4.36
N PRO A 46 24.25 -0.33 3.77
CA PRO A 46 24.89 -0.44 2.47
C PRO A 46 24.01 0.25 1.40
N PRO A 47 24.63 0.81 0.34
CA PRO A 47 23.88 1.47 -0.73
C PRO A 47 22.94 0.48 -1.42
N SER A 48 21.75 0.95 -1.78
CA SER A 48 20.75 0.14 -2.49
C SER A 48 21.33 -0.43 -3.78
N HIS A 49 21.17 -1.74 -3.99
CA HIS A 49 21.75 -2.42 -5.15
C HIS A 49 20.81 -2.36 -6.36
N THR A 50 21.39 -2.41 -7.57
CA THR A 50 20.64 -2.39 -8.84
C THR A 50 19.61 -3.53 -8.94
N ARG A 51 19.90 -4.68 -8.32
CA ARG A 51 18.97 -5.82 -8.21
C ARG A 51 17.69 -5.46 -7.46
N GLU A 52 17.82 -4.75 -6.35
CA GLU A 52 16.68 -4.39 -5.49
C GLU A 52 15.80 -3.36 -6.20
N HIS A 53 16.42 -2.40 -6.88
CA HIS A 53 15.70 -1.44 -7.70
C HIS A 53 14.95 -2.12 -8.85
N LEU A 54 15.60 -3.04 -9.59
CA LEU A 54 14.97 -3.80 -10.66
C LEU A 54 13.79 -4.65 -10.17
N LEU A 55 13.93 -5.26 -8.99
CA LEU A 55 12.86 -6.06 -8.40
C LEU A 55 11.66 -5.18 -8.04
N MET A 56 11.90 -4.02 -7.43
CA MET A 56 10.85 -3.05 -7.11
C MET A 56 10.16 -2.51 -8.36
N THR A 57 10.91 -2.17 -9.41
CA THR A 57 10.31 -1.69 -10.66
C THR A 57 9.51 -2.77 -11.37
N MET A 58 9.96 -4.03 -11.37
CA MET A 58 9.19 -5.15 -11.90
C MET A 58 7.89 -5.44 -11.14
N HIS A 59 7.79 -5.07 -9.86
CA HIS A 59 6.54 -5.19 -9.09
C HIS A 59 5.62 -3.97 -9.26
N LEU A 60 6.18 -2.76 -9.32
CA LEU A 60 5.40 -1.52 -9.47
C LEU A 60 4.85 -1.32 -10.88
N LEU A 61 5.61 -1.67 -11.92
CA LEU A 61 5.22 -1.52 -13.31
C LEU A 61 3.92 -2.28 -13.68
N PRO A 62 3.75 -3.57 -13.34
CA PRO A 62 2.50 -4.28 -13.63
C PRO A 62 1.33 -3.73 -12.80
N LEU A 63 1.58 -3.29 -11.58
CA LEU A 63 0.53 -2.72 -10.71
C LEU A 63 0.03 -1.38 -11.26
N LEU A 64 0.93 -0.50 -11.72
CA LEU A 64 0.57 0.75 -12.39
C LEU A 64 -0.16 0.50 -13.70
N LEU A 65 0.32 -0.45 -14.51
CA LEU A 65 -0.32 -0.81 -15.77
C LEU A 65 -1.77 -1.30 -15.55
N LEU A 66 -1.99 -2.10 -14.50
CA LEU A 66 -3.31 -2.59 -14.12
C LEU A 66 -4.25 -1.47 -13.65
N ILE A 67 -3.73 -0.48 -12.93
CA ILE A 67 -4.51 0.71 -12.52
C ILE A 67 -4.91 1.54 -13.75
N SER A 68 -4.00 1.75 -14.70
CA SER A 68 -4.28 2.54 -15.90
C SER A 68 -5.24 1.85 -16.87
N ASN A 69 -5.18 0.52 -16.97
CA ASN A 69 -6.03 -0.26 -17.88
C ASN A 69 -6.65 -1.46 -17.14
N PRO A 70 -7.68 -1.24 -16.30
CA PRO A 70 -8.30 -2.31 -15.52
C PRO A 70 -9.03 -3.35 -16.38
N LYS A 71 -9.29 -3.04 -17.66
CA LYS A 71 -9.85 -3.97 -18.67
C LYS A 71 -8.85 -5.05 -19.13
N LEU A 72 -7.58 -4.99 -18.74
CA LEU A 72 -6.63 -6.09 -19.04
C LEU A 72 -6.90 -7.34 -18.19
N MET A 73 -7.69 -7.22 -17.12
CA MET A 73 -7.98 -8.31 -16.18
C MET A 73 -9.39 -8.91 -16.33
N PHE A 74 -10.25 -8.30 -17.14
CA PHE A 74 -11.65 -8.68 -17.39
C PHE A 74 -11.93 -8.69 -18.89
#